data_AF-A0A6J4MUM7-F1
#
_entry.id   AF-A0A6J4MUM7-F1
#
_cell.length_a   1.000
_cell.length_b   1.000
_cell.length_c   1.000
_cell.angle_alpha   90.00
_cell.angle_beta   90.00
_cell.angle_gamma   90.00
#
_symmetry.space_group_name_H-M   'P 1'
#
loop_
_entity.id
_entity.type
_entity.pdbx_description
1 polymer ?
#
loop_
_entity_poly.entity_id
_entity_poly.type
_entity_poly.pdbx_seq_one_letter_code
_entity_poly.pdbx_strand_id
1 'polypeptide(L)' 'MFKLYEYSPSGNCYKVRLLLTQLNIAFDRTEINILQGKTRTPEF' A
#
# COMPACT_ATOMS: atom_id res chain seq x y z
N MET A 1 8.14 -3.53 11.92
CA MET A 1 8.23 -3.62 10.45
C MET A 1 6.96 -3.04 9.88
N PHE A 2 7.05 -2.14 8.90
CA PHE A 2 5.87 -1.48 8.34
C PHE A 2 5.16 -2.42 7.35
N LYS A 3 3.82 -2.29 7.25
CA LYS A 3 3.03 -2.94 6.20
C LYS A 3 2.40 -1.85 5.33
N LEU A 4 2.66 -1.91 4.03
CA LEU A 4 2.07 -1.05 3.03
C LEU A 4 0.90 -1.79 2.36
N TYR A 5 -0.31 -1.47 2.78
CA TYR A 5 -1.51 -1.85 2.04
C TYR A 5 -1.62 -0.98 0.80
N GLU A 6 -1.62 -1.59 -0.37
CA GLU A 6 -1.57 -0.84 -1.61
C GLU A 6 -2.35 -1.48 -2.75
N TYR A 7 -2.69 -0.63 -3.72
CA TYR A 7 -3.17 -1.06 -5.01
C TYR A 7 -2.09 -0.73 -6.04
N SER A 8 -1.50 -1.73 -6.69
CA SER A 8 -0.34 -1.54 -7.56
C SER A 8 -0.53 -0.49 -8.66
N PRO A 9 -1.72 -0.34 -9.28
CA PRO A 9 -2.00 0.73 -10.25
C PRO A 9 -2.19 2.14 -9.65
N SER A 10 -2.28 2.27 -8.31
CA SER A 10 -2.49 3.56 -7.65
C SER A 10 -1.21 4.39 -7.60
N GLY A 11 -1.23 5.55 -8.26
CA GLY A 11 -0.13 6.52 -8.20
C GLY A 11 0.14 7.05 -6.78
N ASN A 12 -0.84 7.02 -5.87
CA ASN A 12 -0.64 7.43 -4.47
C ASN A 12 0.13 6.37 -3.68
N CYS A 13 -0.19 5.09 -3.89
CA CYS A 13 0.58 4.01 -3.29
C CYS A 13 2.03 4.00 -3.78
N TYR A 14 2.25 4.31 -5.06
CA TYR A 14 3.59 4.45 -5.63
C TYR A 14 4.44 5.51 -4.89
N LYS A 15 3.88 6.68 -4.57
CA LYS A 15 4.61 7.74 -3.82
C LYS A 15 5.10 7.24 -2.46
N VAL A 16 4.25 6.52 -1.73
CA VAL A 16 4.61 5.96 -0.42
C VAL A 16 5.68 4.89 -0.57
N ARG A 17 5.54 3.98 -1.54
CA ARG A 17 6.53 2.94 -1.84
C ARG A 17 7.90 3.54 -2.19
N LEU A 18 7.90 4.58 -3.03
CA LEU A 18 9.10 5.30 -3.43
C LEU A 18 9.78 5.96 -2.22
N LEU A 19 9.01 6.66 -1.37
CA LEU A 19 9.53 7.31 -0.17
C LEU A 19 10.16 6.30 0.80
N LEU A 20 9.47 5.21 1.10
CA LEU A 20 9.98 4.17 2.01
C LEU A 20 11.27 3.54 1.47
N THR A 21 11.33 3.31 0.15
CA THR A 21 12.53 2.84 -0.53
C THR A 21 13.68 3.85 -0.42
N GLN A 22 13.43 5.14 -0.69
CA GLN A 22 14.44 6.20 -0.61
C GLN A 22 14.99 6.39 0.80
N LEU A 23 14.17 6.18 1.83
CA LEU A 23 14.57 6.26 3.23
C LEU A 23 15.21 4.96 3.75
N ASN A 24 15.34 3.92 2.90
CA ASN A 24 15.85 2.61 3.26
C ASN A 24 15.08 1.97 4.45
N ILE A 25 13.78 2.22 4.54
CA ILE A 25 12.91 1.67 5.57
C ILE A 25 12.35 0.35 5.05
N ALA A 26 12.52 -0.75 5.81
CA ALA A 26 11.94 -2.03 5.45
C ALA A 26 10.42 -2.04 5.64
N PHE A 27 9.70 -2.51 4.61
CA PHE A 27 8.24 -2.68 4.63
C PHE A 27 7.79 -3.90 3.83
N ASP A 28 6.72 -4.52 4.28
CA ASP A 28 6.01 -5.57 3.53
C ASP A 28 4.91 -4.94 2.67
N ARG A 29 4.65 -5.54 1.51
CA ARG A 29 3.59 -5.09 0.58
C ARG A 29 2.39 -6.01 0.69
N THR A 30 1.21 -5.45 0.89
CA THR A 30 -0.07 -6.19 0.89
C THR A 30 -0.98 -5.60 -0.18
N GLU A 31 -1.21 -6.37 -1.24
CA GLU A 31 -2.03 -5.94 -2.36
C GLU A 31 -3.53 -5.94 -1.99
N ILE A 32 -4.20 -4.81 -2.19
CA ILE A 32 -5.62 -4.59 -1.97
C ILE A 32 -6.25 -4.11 -3.26
N ASN A 33 -7.09 -4.96 -3.86
CA ASN A 33 -7.85 -4.58 -5.03
C ASN A 33 -9.03 -3.68 -4.64
N ILE A 34 -8.86 -2.37 -4.82
CA ILE A 34 -9.88 -1.36 -4.51
C ILE A 34 -11.12 -1.45 -5.40
N LEU A 35 -11.00 -2.03 -6.61
CA LEU A 35 -12.14 -2.20 -7.53
C LEU A 35 -13.15 -3.23 -7.01
N GLN A 36 -12.74 -4.09 -6.07
CA GLN A 36 -13.59 -5.07 -5.41
C GLN A 36 -14.22 -4.54 -4.12
N GLY A 37 -14.05 -3.25 -3.80
CA GLY A 37 -14.60 -2.65 -2.57
C GLY A 37 -13.95 -3.13 -1.27
N LYS A 38 -12.78 -3.79 -1.35
CA LYS A 38 -12.07 -4.38 -0.20
C LYS A 38 -11.62 -3.40 0.88
N THR A 39 -11.64 -2.11 0.60
CA THR A 39 -11.30 -1.03 1.55
C THR A 39 -12.53 -0.41 2.21
N ARG A 40 -13.72 -1.02 2.04
CA ARG A 40 -14.99 -0.52 2.58
C ARG A 40 -15.59 -1.52 3.57
N THR A 41 -14.74 -2.18 4.35
CA THR A 41 -15.14 -3.12 5.39
C THR A 41 -14.71 -2.56 6.75
N PRO A 42 -15.37 -2.92 7.87
CA PRO A 42 -15.00 -2.42 9.20
C PRO A 42 -13.55 -2.72 9.61
N GLU A 43 -12.97 -3.77 9.03
CA GLU A 43 -11.61 -4.22 9.30
C GLU A 43 -10.53 -3.39 8.58
N PHE A 44 -10.93 -2.51 7.65
CA PHE A 44 -10.06 -1.67 6.84
C PHE A 44 -10.30 -0.18 7.12
#